data_AF-A0A920PAJ9-F1
#
_entry.id   AF-A0A920PAJ9-F1
#
_cell.length_a   1.000
_cell.length_b   1.000
_cell.length_c   1.000
_cell.angle_alpha   90.00
_cell.angle_beta   90.00
_cell.angle_gamma   90.00
#
_symmetry.space_group_name_H-M   'P 1'
#
loop_
_entity.id
_entity.type
_entity.pdbx_description
1 polymer ?
#
loop_
_entity_poly.entity_id
_entity_poly.type
_entity_poly.pdbx_seq_one_letter_code
_entity_poly.pdbx_strand_id
1 'polypeptide(L)' 'MIKGNDALCLGAVAAGLNFYIGYPISPATTIFIWMERNLVGPGNSRTKSVQKSNLLRGFLEEVCR' A
#
# COMPACT_ATOMS: atom_id res chain seq x y z
N MET A 1 5.21 -12.45 -18.20
CA MET A 1 4.19 -12.96 -17.25
C MET A 1 4.00 -11.92 -16.16
N ILE A 2 2.77 -11.46 -15.92
CA ILE A 2 2.46 -10.52 -14.83
C ILE A 2 2.00 -11.30 -13.60
N LYS A 3 2.45 -10.91 -12.41
CA LYS A 3 1.99 -11.54 -11.15
C LYS A 3 0.61 -10.98 -10.80
N GLY A 4 -0.25 -11.78 -10.18
CA GLY A 4 -1.61 -11.36 -9.82
C GLY A 4 -1.65 -10.09 -8.96
N ASN A 5 -0.73 -9.99 -8.01
CA ASN A 5 -0.60 -8.81 -7.15
C ASN A 5 -0.22 -7.54 -7.93
N ASP A 6 0.66 -7.66 -8.92
CA ASP A 6 1.06 -6.53 -9.77
C ASP A 6 -0.11 -6.10 -10.67
N ALA A 7 -0.85 -7.06 -11.24
CA ALA A 7 -2.03 -6.79 -12.05
C ALA A 7 -3.13 -6.05 -11.26
N LEU A 8 -3.31 -6.41 -9.98
CA LEU A 8 -4.23 -5.73 -9.08
C LEU A 8 -3.82 -4.28 -8.82
N CYS A 9 -2.53 -4.02 -8.60
CA CYS A 9 -2.04 -2.66 -8.40
C CYS A 9 -2.14 -1.81 -9.66
N LEU A 10 -1.87 -2.39 -10.83
CA LEU A 10 -2.08 -1.75 -12.13
C LEU A 10 -3.53 -1.34 -12.33
N GLY A 11 -4.48 -2.22 -12.01
CA GLY A 11 -5.91 -1.89 -12.04
C GLY A 11 -6.27 -0.76 -11.08
N ALA A 12 -5.73 -0.77 -9.86
CA ALA A 12 -5.96 0.29 -8.89
C ALA A 12 -5.44 1.66 -9.38
N VAL A 13 -4.22 1.70 -9.93
CA VAL A 13 -3.66 2.94 -10.49
C VAL A 13 -4.44 3.41 -11.72
N ALA A 14 -4.84 2.49 -12.60
CA ALA A 14 -5.66 2.81 -13.76
C ALA A 14 -7.05 3.34 -13.37
N ALA A 15 -7.62 2.89 -12.25
CA ALA A 15 -8.84 3.41 -11.66
C ALA A 15 -8.67 4.79 -10.99
N GLY A 16 -7.46 5.36 -11.01
CA GLY A 16 -7.17 6.65 -10.38
C GLY A 16 -7.01 6.56 -8.87
N LEU A 17 -6.60 5.41 -8.33
CA LEU A 17 -6.31 5.26 -6.90
C LEU A 17 -5.23 6.26 -6.50
N ASN A 18 -5.61 7.16 -5.59
CA ASN A 18 -4.80 8.30 -5.21
C ASN A 18 -4.14 8.16 -3.84
N PHE A 19 -4.47 7.11 -3.11
CA PHE A 19 -4.00 6.93 -1.75
C PHE A 19 -4.04 5.45 -1.39
N TYR A 20 -2.94 4.96 -0.85
CA TYR A 20 -2.79 3.57 -0.44
C TYR A 20 -2.20 3.51 0.97
N ILE A 21 -2.92 2.86 1.88
CA ILE A 21 -2.42 2.48 3.21
C ILE A 21 -2.29 0.96 3.20
N GLY A 22 -1.08 0.48 3.48
CA GLY A 22 -0.82 -0.95 3.59
C GLY A 22 0.09 -1.24 4.76
N TYR A 23 -0.14 -2.38 5.39
CA TYR A 23 0.77 -2.98 6.35
C TYR A 23 1.41 -4.21 5.69
N PRO A 24 2.75 -4.35 5.67
CA PRO A 24 3.39 -5.50 5.06
C PRO A 24 3.04 -6.78 5.83
N ILE A 25 2.29 -7.66 5.18
CA ILE A 25 1.99 -9.02 5.63
C ILE A 25 2.14 -9.99 4.45
N SER A 26 2.80 -11.12 4.65
CA SER A 26 2.92 -12.15 3.61
C SER A 26 1.54 -12.73 3.31
N PRO A 27 1.14 -12.92 2.03
CA PRO A 27 1.87 -12.72 0.77
C PRO A 27 1.65 -11.36 0.06
N ALA A 28 0.89 -10.44 0.68
CA ALA A 28 0.52 -9.14 0.12
C ALA A 28 1.65 -8.08 0.17
N THR A 29 2.79 -8.39 0.79
CA THR A 29 3.98 -7.52 0.83
C THR A 29 4.41 -7.02 -0.56
N THR A 30 4.20 -7.81 -1.60
CA THR A 30 4.52 -7.42 -2.99
C THR A 30 3.65 -6.28 -3.52
N ILE A 31 2.37 -6.20 -3.11
CA ILE A 31 1.47 -5.08 -3.40
C ILE A 31 2.03 -3.81 -2.77
N PHE A 32 2.45 -3.90 -1.51
CA PHE A 32 3.01 -2.77 -0.77
C PHE A 32 4.27 -2.22 -1.47
N ILE A 33 5.21 -3.09 -1.84
CA ILE A 33 6.43 -2.72 -2.55
C ILE A 33 6.13 -2.12 -3.93
N TRP A 34 5.14 -2.66 -4.65
CA TRP A 34 4.76 -2.14 -5.95
C TRP A 34 4.16 -0.74 -5.83
N MET A 35 3.24 -0.53 -4.89
CA MET A 35 2.57 0.75 -4.66
C MET A 35 3.56 1.83 -4.24
N GLU A 36 4.51 1.51 -3.34
CA GLU A 36 5.57 2.43 -2.91
C GLU A 36 6.44 2.91 -4.07
N ARG A 37 6.71 2.04 -5.05
CA ARG A 37 7.53 2.36 -6.23
C ARG A 37 6.78 3.14 -7.32
N ASN A 38 5.48 2.90 -7.47
CA ASN A 38 4.73 3.37 -8.64
C ASN A 38 3.76 4.53 -8.35
N LEU A 39 3.36 4.77 -7.09
CA LEU A 39 2.47 5.89 -6.73
C LEU A 39 3.22 7.20 -6.38
N VAL A 40 4.55 7.24 -6.53
CA VAL A 40 5.35 8.47 -6.32
C VAL A 40 5.48 9.25 -7.63
N GLY A 41 4.71 10.33 -7.79
CA GLY A 41 4.74 11.19 -8.98
C GLY A 41 4.87 12.68 -8.64
N PRO A 42 5.60 13.48 -9.46
CA PRO A 42 5.76 14.91 -9.24
C PRO A 42 4.40 15.61 -9.32
N GLY A 43 4.00 16.28 -8.23
CA GLY A 43 2.71 16.96 -8.10
C GLY A 43 1.62 16.17 -7.37
N ASN A 44 1.91 14.95 -6.91
CA ASN A 44 0.94 14.10 -6.24
C ASN A 44 1.54 13.44 -5.01
N SER A 45 1.28 14.04 -3.85
CA SER A 45 1.52 13.52 -2.51
C SER A 45 0.63 12.30 -2.20
N ARG A 46 0.59 11.31 -3.11
CA ARG A 46 -0.42 10.24 -3.16
C ARG A 46 -0.04 8.94 -2.47
N THR A 47 1.17 8.88 -1.92
CA THR A 47 1.56 7.79 -1.01
C THR A 47 2.12 8.38 0.26
N LYS A 48 1.34 8.35 1.35
CA LYS A 48 1.94 8.18 2.67
C LYS A 48 1.98 6.69 2.90
N SER A 49 3.02 6.03 2.38
CA SER A 49 3.37 4.70 2.88
C SER A 49 3.77 4.92 4.34
N VAL A 50 2.81 4.78 5.25
CA VAL A 50 3.07 4.78 6.69
C VAL A 50 3.73 3.44 6.96
N GLN A 51 5.02 3.37 6.64
CA GLN A 51 5.86 2.28 7.06
C GLN A 51 6.00 2.42 8.58
N LYS A 52 5.59 1.36 9.26
CA LYS A 52 5.38 1.26 10.70
C LYS A 52 6.46 1.99 11.51
N SER A 53 6.07 2.99 12.28
CA SER A 53 6.73 3.24 13.57
C SER A 53 5.71 3.24 14.69
N ASN A 54 4.78 4.20 14.80
CA ASN A 54 4.00 4.32 16.05
C ASN A 54 2.46 4.41 15.94
N LEU A 55 1.86 4.57 14.76
CA LEU A 55 0.41 4.86 14.67
C LEU A 55 -0.50 3.59 14.70
N LEU A 56 -0.04 2.47 14.16
CA LEU A 56 -0.86 1.25 13.97
C LEU A 56 -0.77 0.23 15.12
N ARG A 57 0.21 0.36 16.02
CA ARG A 57 0.28 -0.52 17.21
C ARG A 57 -0.92 -0.31 18.13
N GLY A 58 -1.35 0.94 18.33
CA GLY A 58 -2.55 1.22 19.12
C GLY A 58 -3.83 0.64 18.50
N PHE A 59 -4.00 0.81 17.18
CA PHE A 59 -5.22 0.35 16.50
C PHE A 59 -5.31 -1.19 16.37
N LEU A 60 -4.19 -1.88 16.16
CA LEU A 60 -4.20 -3.35 16.08
C LEU A 60 -4.42 -4.03 17.44
N GLU A 61 -3.89 -3.46 18.54
CA GLU A 61 -4.17 -3.96 19.90
C GLU A 61 -5.65 -3.78 20.28
N GLU A 62 -6.34 -2.77 19.73
CA GLU A 62 -7.75 -2.50 20.03
C GLU A 62 -8.71 -3.37 19.19
N VAL A 63 -8.31 -3.79 17.98
CA VAL A 63 -9.13 -4.67 17.10
C VAL A 63 -8.90 -6.16 17.38
N CYS A 64 -7.75 -6.54 17.96
CA CYS A 64 -7.47 -7.93 18.36
C CYS A 64 -7.87 -8.25 19.81
N ARG A 65 -8.56 -7.33 20.50
CA ARG A 65 -9.11 -7.55 21.85
C ARG A 65 -10.62 -7.76 21.78
#